data_AF-A0A6L5QDV6-F1
#
_entry.id   AF-A0A6L5QDV6-F1
#
_cell.length_a   1.000
_cell.length_b   1.000
_cell.length_c   1.000
_cell.angle_alpha   90.00
_cell.angle_beta   90.00
_cell.angle_gamma   90.00
#
_symmetry.space_group_name_H-M   'P 1'
#
loop_
_entity.id
_entity.type
_entity.pdbx_description
1 polymer ?
#
loop_
_entity_poly.entity_id
_entity_poly.type
_entity_poly.pdbx_seq_one_letter_code
_entity_poly.pdbx_strand_id
1 'polypeptide(L)'
;MQIDHLFIRVSPGGAEAEALRAFGLSEGSGNVHPGQGTANRRFFFANAFIELLWIADETEIANQTTRPTMLRERLSDGDASPFGICFRPAVPFATWNYAPAYLPPGMQIGIATDAPLTEPMWFHTSAGKAPAAFEGDRRQPLHHAAGLGSITALRCTLPSVAALSSAAHASGIAFAEGPHLLEISFDHETRGLQHDFRPALPLIFKY
;
A
#
# COMPACT_ATOMS: atom_id res chain seq x y z
N MET A 1 -10.50 -0.71 -13.09
CA MET A 1 -9.52 -0.94 -12.02
C MET A 1 -8.87 0.39 -11.67
N GLN A 2 -8.88 0.78 -10.40
CA GLN A 2 -8.24 1.99 -9.87
C GLN A 2 -7.47 1.61 -8.62
N ILE A 3 -6.40 2.34 -8.29
CA ILE A 3 -5.72 2.17 -6.99
C ILE A 3 -6.68 2.62 -5.88
N ASP A 4 -6.84 1.80 -4.86
CA ASP A 4 -7.53 2.14 -3.61
C ASP A 4 -6.53 2.68 -2.58
N HIS A 5 -5.46 1.92 -2.36
CA HIS A 5 -4.33 2.32 -1.55
C HIS A 5 -3.11 1.47 -1.86
N LEU A 6 -1.99 1.86 -1.28
CA LEU A 6 -0.77 1.06 -1.24
C LEU A 6 -0.25 1.01 0.19
N PHE A 7 0.39 -0.08 0.56
CA PHE A 7 1.14 -0.16 1.81
C PHE A 7 2.65 -0.24 1.58
N ILE A 8 3.40 0.27 2.54
CA ILE A 8 4.86 0.17 2.63
C ILE A 8 5.20 -0.39 4.02
N ARG A 9 5.98 -1.48 4.07
CA ARG A 9 6.55 -2.03 5.31
C ARG A 9 7.38 -0.95 5.99
N VAL A 10 7.15 -0.77 7.29
CA VAL A 10 7.92 0.12 8.15
C VAL A 10 8.29 -0.58 9.47
N SER A 11 9.23 0.02 10.19
CA SER A 11 9.60 -0.43 11.53
C SER A 11 8.41 -0.36 12.51
N PRO A 12 8.41 -1.15 13.59
CA PRO A 12 7.37 -1.08 14.61
C PRO A 12 7.09 0.35 15.10
N GLY A 13 5.83 0.77 15.04
CA GLY A 13 5.39 2.13 15.38
C GLY A 13 5.50 3.16 14.24
N GLY A 14 6.10 2.81 13.10
CA GLY A 14 6.12 3.63 11.89
C GLY A 14 6.78 5.00 12.06
N ALA A 15 7.99 5.05 12.62
CA ALA A 15 8.75 6.29 12.79
C ALA A 15 9.08 6.95 11.43
N GLU A 16 9.11 6.17 10.36
CA GLU A 16 9.32 6.58 8.97
C GLU A 16 8.26 7.58 8.48
N ALA A 17 7.07 7.60 9.08
CA ALA A 17 6.06 8.62 8.77
C ALA A 17 6.54 10.04 9.07
N GLU A 18 7.50 10.23 9.98
CA GLU A 18 8.05 11.56 10.25
C GLU A 18 8.77 12.15 9.03
N ALA A 19 9.35 11.32 8.16
CA ALA A 19 9.92 11.79 6.90
C ALA A 19 8.84 12.34 5.95
N LEU A 20 7.68 11.66 5.87
CA LEU A 20 6.53 12.12 5.09
C LEU A 20 5.91 13.41 5.66
N ARG A 21 5.83 13.52 7.00
CA ARG A 21 5.35 14.74 7.68
C ARG A 21 6.30 15.92 7.49
N ALA A 22 7.60 15.69 7.62
CA ALA A 22 8.63 16.71 7.39
C ALA A 22 8.63 17.22 5.94
N PHE A 23 8.34 16.34 4.98
CA PHE A 23 8.13 16.72 3.58
C PHE A 23 6.89 17.61 3.37
N GLY A 24 5.92 17.56 4.29
CA GLY A 24 4.71 18.38 4.27
C GLY A 24 3.42 17.61 4.01
N LEU A 25 3.41 16.28 4.16
CA LEU A 25 2.16 15.52 4.19
C LEU A 25 1.44 15.69 5.53
N SER A 26 0.12 15.62 5.46
CA SER A 26 -0.76 15.63 6.63
C SER A 26 -1.23 14.21 6.89
N GLU A 27 -0.95 13.73 8.10
CA GLU A 27 -1.33 12.40 8.52
C GLU A 27 -2.83 12.34 8.85
N GLY A 28 -3.50 11.27 8.41
CA GLY A 28 -4.88 10.97 8.76
C GLY A 28 -4.99 9.99 9.92
N SER A 29 -6.19 9.47 10.15
CA SER A 29 -6.39 8.44 11.18
C SER A 29 -5.59 7.18 10.84
N GLY A 30 -4.97 6.53 11.83
CA GLY A 30 -4.42 5.17 11.72
C GLY A 30 -5.43 4.09 12.10
N ASN A 31 -5.05 2.83 11.93
CA ASN A 31 -5.79 1.66 12.39
C ASN A 31 -4.85 0.71 13.14
N VAL A 32 -5.43 -0.05 14.07
CA VAL A 32 -4.93 -1.37 14.48
C VAL A 32 -5.88 -2.40 13.87
N HIS A 33 -5.37 -3.54 13.44
CA HIS A 33 -6.16 -4.62 12.82
C HIS A 33 -6.19 -5.88 13.72
N PRO A 34 -7.01 -5.90 14.79
CA PRO A 34 -7.17 -7.08 15.64
C PRO A 34 -7.56 -8.32 14.83
N GLY A 35 -6.98 -9.45 15.19
CA GLY A 35 -7.12 -10.72 14.46
C GLY A 35 -6.33 -10.80 13.16
N GLN A 36 -5.71 -9.71 12.69
CA GLN A 36 -4.68 -9.74 11.64
C GLN A 36 -3.29 -9.52 12.21
N GLY A 37 -3.14 -8.75 13.30
CA GLY A 37 -1.84 -8.51 13.94
C GLY A 37 -1.01 -7.41 13.29
N THR A 38 -1.61 -6.48 12.55
CA THR A 38 -0.92 -5.32 11.97
C THR A 38 -1.47 -4.00 12.52
N ALA A 39 -0.69 -2.94 12.41
CA ALA A 39 -1.14 -1.57 12.64
C ALA A 39 -0.52 -0.63 11.61
N ASN A 40 -1.13 0.54 11.42
CA ASN A 40 -0.72 1.48 10.39
C ASN A 40 -0.72 2.95 10.79
N ARG A 41 -0.01 3.74 9.97
CA ARG A 41 -0.14 5.19 9.84
C ARG A 41 -0.51 5.51 8.39
N ARG A 42 -1.35 6.51 8.13
CA ARG A 42 -1.94 6.72 6.79
C ARG A 42 -1.89 8.17 6.32
N PHE A 43 -1.65 8.35 5.03
CA PHE A 43 -1.63 9.64 4.34
C PHE A 43 -2.57 9.60 3.14
N PHE A 44 -3.60 10.45 3.16
CA PHE A 44 -4.72 10.36 2.23
C PHE A 44 -4.63 11.43 1.15
N PHE A 45 -4.78 10.99 -0.10
CA PHE A 45 -4.89 11.84 -1.29
C PHE A 45 -6.32 11.73 -1.83
N ALA A 46 -6.67 12.55 -2.81
CA ALA A 46 -8.06 12.60 -3.28
C ALA A 46 -8.59 11.24 -3.78
N ASN A 47 -7.73 10.43 -4.41
CA ASN A 47 -8.12 9.19 -5.07
C ASN A 47 -7.67 7.89 -4.38
N ALA A 48 -6.61 7.94 -3.57
CA ALA A 48 -6.00 6.80 -2.88
C ALA A 48 -5.26 7.25 -1.62
N PHE A 49 -4.76 6.32 -0.81
CA PHE A 49 -3.90 6.64 0.35
C PHE A 49 -2.63 5.77 0.40
N ILE A 50 -1.62 6.27 1.11
CA ILE A 50 -0.42 5.53 1.47
C ILE A 50 -0.60 5.03 2.90
N GLU A 51 -0.37 3.74 3.11
CA GLU A 51 -0.38 3.06 4.40
C GLU A 51 1.05 2.66 4.78
N LEU A 52 1.54 3.14 5.91
CA LEU A 52 2.76 2.61 6.50
C LEU A 52 2.37 1.51 7.47
N LEU A 53 2.74 0.27 7.17
CA LEU A 53 2.21 -0.94 7.81
C LEU A 53 3.33 -1.69 8.55
N TRP A 54 3.07 -2.12 9.78
CA TRP A 54 3.99 -2.95 10.57
C TRP A 54 3.25 -4.07 11.31
N ILE A 55 4.01 -5.05 11.79
CA ILE A 55 3.51 -6.13 12.67
C ILE A 55 3.29 -5.56 14.07
N ALA A 56 2.05 -5.56 14.53
CA ALA A 56 1.65 -5.12 15.86
C ALA A 56 1.50 -6.28 16.85
N ASP A 57 1.18 -7.48 16.36
CA ASP A 57 1.04 -8.69 17.17
C ASP A 57 1.52 -9.93 16.39
N GLU A 58 2.62 -10.53 16.86
CA GLU A 58 3.25 -11.72 16.26
C GLU A 58 2.38 -12.98 16.32
N THR A 59 1.50 -13.09 17.31
CA THR A 59 0.60 -14.24 17.47
C THR A 59 -0.56 -14.13 16.49
N GLU A 60 -1.17 -12.94 16.40
CA GLU A 60 -2.28 -12.71 15.48
C GLU A 60 -1.83 -12.82 14.02
N ILE A 61 -0.68 -12.26 13.64
CA ILE A 61 -0.22 -12.32 12.24
C ILE A 61 0.12 -13.75 11.79
N ALA A 62 0.45 -14.63 12.73
CA ALA A 62 0.74 -16.03 12.48
C ALA A 62 -0.50 -16.95 12.50
N ASN A 63 -1.70 -16.40 12.75
CA ASN A 63 -2.91 -17.20 12.86
C ASN A 63 -3.34 -17.83 11.52
N GLN A 64 -4.23 -18.83 11.58
CA GLN A 64 -4.63 -19.61 10.40
C GLN A 64 -5.33 -18.79 9.31
N THR A 65 -6.02 -17.71 9.67
CA THR A 65 -6.74 -16.84 8.74
C THR A 65 -5.79 -15.89 8.01
N THR A 66 -4.82 -15.33 8.72
CA THR A 66 -3.89 -14.31 8.18
C THR A 66 -2.66 -14.92 7.56
N ARG A 67 -2.14 -16.05 8.07
CA ARG A 67 -0.93 -16.69 7.54
C ARG A 67 -0.92 -16.89 6.01
N PRO A 68 -2.02 -17.28 5.33
CA PRO A 68 -2.04 -17.42 3.88
C PRO A 68 -1.78 -16.11 3.09
N THR A 69 -1.97 -14.94 3.71
CA THR A 69 -1.66 -13.64 3.10
C THR A 69 -0.16 -13.38 2.94
N MET A 70 0.66 -14.13 3.69
CA MET A 70 2.10 -13.92 3.84
C MET A 70 2.48 -12.52 4.35
N LEU A 71 1.57 -11.82 5.03
CA LEU A 71 1.85 -10.51 5.62
C LEU A 71 3.00 -10.58 6.64
N ARG A 72 3.13 -11.68 7.37
CA ARG A 72 4.26 -11.86 8.31
C ARG A 72 5.59 -11.79 7.57
N GLU A 73 5.74 -12.57 6.50
CA GLU A 73 6.96 -12.61 5.69
C GLU A 73 7.24 -11.27 5.01
N ARG A 74 6.19 -10.59 4.52
CA ARG A 74 6.31 -9.29 3.84
C ARG A 74 6.67 -8.14 4.79
N LEU A 75 6.20 -8.20 6.03
CA LEU A 75 6.41 -7.15 7.03
C LEU A 75 7.58 -7.44 7.98
N SER A 76 8.15 -8.64 7.95
CA SER A 76 9.42 -8.96 8.63
C SER A 76 10.62 -8.43 7.85
N ASP A 77 11.79 -8.38 8.49
CA ASP A 77 13.05 -8.10 7.81
C ASP A 77 13.39 -9.20 6.80
N GLY A 78 13.84 -8.81 5.61
CA GLY A 78 14.24 -9.73 4.55
C GLY A 78 13.99 -9.19 3.13
N ASP A 79 14.17 -10.08 2.15
CA ASP A 79 14.15 -9.76 0.72
C ASP A 79 12.75 -9.69 0.09
N ALA A 80 11.70 -9.99 0.88
CA ALA A 80 10.32 -9.81 0.44
C ALA A 80 10.06 -8.34 0.05
N SER A 81 9.24 -8.14 -0.98
CA SER A 81 8.81 -6.81 -1.38
C SER A 81 8.11 -6.14 -0.20
N PRO A 82 8.55 -4.93 0.20
CA PRO A 82 7.94 -4.20 1.30
C PRO A 82 6.61 -3.57 0.90
N PHE A 83 6.09 -3.84 -0.30
CA PHE A 83 4.95 -3.13 -0.86
C PHE A 83 3.71 -4.02 -0.92
N GLY A 84 2.55 -3.38 -0.86
CA GLY A 84 1.30 -3.96 -1.36
C GLY A 84 0.47 -2.91 -2.05
N ILE A 85 -0.31 -3.33 -3.04
CA ILE A 85 -1.08 -2.46 -3.91
C ILE A 85 -2.51 -3.01 -3.99
N CYS A 86 -3.42 -2.23 -3.40
CA CYS A 86 -4.84 -2.51 -3.38
C CYS A 86 -5.52 -1.81 -4.55
N PHE A 87 -6.35 -2.56 -5.27
CA PHE A 87 -7.21 -2.02 -6.32
C PHE A 87 -8.69 -2.02 -5.93
N ARG A 88 -9.47 -1.22 -6.67
CA ARG A 88 -10.93 -1.19 -6.59
C ARG A 88 -11.61 -1.01 -7.97
N PRO A 89 -12.88 -1.40 -8.10
CA PRO A 89 -13.57 -2.36 -7.22
C PRO A 89 -13.14 -3.81 -7.51
N ALA A 90 -12.57 -4.06 -8.69
CA ALA A 90 -12.21 -5.38 -9.17
C ALA A 90 -10.92 -5.33 -9.99
N VAL A 91 -10.32 -6.51 -10.15
CA VAL A 91 -9.05 -6.75 -10.85
C VAL A 91 -9.20 -7.84 -11.91
N PRO A 92 -8.41 -7.80 -13.00
CA PRO A 92 -8.47 -8.81 -14.06
C PRO A 92 -7.45 -9.93 -13.87
N PHE A 93 -7.24 -10.39 -12.62
CA PHE A 93 -6.37 -11.51 -12.29
C PHE A 93 -7.02 -12.41 -11.23
N ALA A 94 -6.52 -13.64 -11.09
CA ALA A 94 -7.10 -14.62 -10.17
C ALA A 94 -6.83 -14.25 -8.71
N THR A 95 -7.86 -14.37 -7.87
CA THR A 95 -7.78 -14.06 -6.45
C THR A 95 -8.47 -15.12 -5.60
N TRP A 96 -8.02 -15.25 -4.35
CA TRP A 96 -8.74 -15.96 -3.30
C TRP A 96 -9.30 -14.97 -2.27
N ASN A 97 -10.37 -15.37 -1.57
CA ASN A 97 -11.07 -14.48 -0.64
C ASN A 97 -10.45 -14.55 0.76
N TYR A 98 -9.96 -13.41 1.23
CA TYR A 98 -9.50 -13.21 2.59
C TYR A 98 -10.55 -12.42 3.38
N ALA A 99 -11.02 -13.01 4.48
CA ALA A 99 -12.05 -12.44 5.33
C ALA A 99 -11.57 -12.34 6.79
N PRO A 100 -10.73 -11.34 7.12
CA PRO A 100 -10.29 -11.12 8.50
C PRO A 100 -11.43 -10.60 9.38
N ALA A 101 -11.36 -10.90 10.67
CA ALA A 101 -12.41 -10.61 11.64
C ALA A 101 -12.71 -9.11 11.84
N TYR A 102 -11.77 -8.22 11.50
CA TYR A 102 -11.97 -6.77 11.61
C TYR A 102 -12.88 -6.21 10.49
N LEU A 103 -13.14 -6.96 9.42
CA LEU A 103 -14.04 -6.53 8.37
C LEU A 103 -15.51 -6.72 8.79
N PRO A 104 -16.43 -5.85 8.33
CA PRO A 104 -17.86 -6.08 8.49
C PRO A 104 -18.29 -7.45 7.92
N PRO A 105 -19.29 -8.11 8.53
CA PRO A 105 -19.80 -9.38 8.03
C PRO A 105 -20.16 -9.35 6.54
N GLY A 106 -19.68 -10.34 5.79
CA GLY A 106 -19.91 -10.45 4.34
C GLY A 106 -18.92 -9.67 3.47
N MET A 107 -18.01 -8.88 4.05
CA MET A 107 -16.92 -8.26 3.31
C MET A 107 -15.70 -9.17 3.23
N GLN A 108 -14.99 -9.08 2.11
CA GLN A 108 -13.77 -9.84 1.83
C GLN A 108 -12.80 -9.01 1.00
N ILE A 109 -11.53 -9.36 1.09
CA ILE A 109 -10.44 -8.82 0.27
C ILE A 109 -10.02 -9.93 -0.69
N GLY A 110 -9.97 -9.65 -1.99
CA GLY A 110 -9.43 -10.59 -2.96
C GLY A 110 -7.92 -10.45 -3.04
N ILE A 111 -7.16 -11.49 -2.69
CA ILE A 111 -5.69 -11.51 -2.75
C ILE A 111 -5.24 -12.35 -3.94
N ALA A 112 -4.26 -11.88 -4.71
CA ALA A 112 -3.73 -12.62 -5.85
C ALA A 112 -3.24 -14.02 -5.45
N THR A 113 -3.51 -15.01 -6.30
CA THR A 113 -3.20 -16.43 -6.01
C THR A 113 -1.75 -16.82 -6.27
N ASP A 114 -1.05 -16.11 -7.16
CA ASP A 114 0.22 -16.53 -7.77
C ASP A 114 1.35 -15.51 -7.63
N ALA A 115 1.18 -14.49 -6.78
CA ALA A 115 2.16 -13.43 -6.60
C ALA A 115 3.32 -13.87 -5.69
N PRO A 116 4.58 -13.87 -6.16
CA PRO A 116 5.73 -14.21 -5.32
C PRO A 116 5.97 -13.14 -4.25
N LEU A 117 6.73 -13.50 -3.21
CA LEU A 117 7.14 -12.53 -2.16
C LEU A 117 8.03 -11.40 -2.70
N THR A 118 8.72 -11.62 -3.82
CA THR A 118 9.57 -10.60 -4.49
C THR A 118 8.76 -9.52 -5.21
N GLU A 119 7.46 -9.71 -5.38
CA GLU A 119 6.54 -8.69 -5.92
C GLU A 119 5.72 -8.04 -4.80
N PRO A 120 5.14 -6.84 -5.04
CA PRO A 120 4.14 -6.29 -4.15
C PRO A 120 3.02 -7.30 -3.87
N MET A 121 2.44 -7.23 -2.67
CA MET A 121 1.19 -7.93 -2.42
C MET A 121 0.09 -7.31 -3.30
N TRP A 122 -0.48 -8.09 -4.21
CA TRP A 122 -1.57 -7.65 -5.08
C TRP A 122 -2.92 -8.05 -4.49
N PHE A 123 -3.81 -7.08 -4.28
CA PHE A 123 -5.12 -7.34 -3.71
C PHE A 123 -6.15 -6.32 -4.17
N HIS A 124 -7.43 -6.60 -3.89
CA HIS A 124 -8.50 -5.67 -4.19
C HIS A 124 -9.63 -5.73 -3.18
N THR A 125 -10.40 -4.64 -3.14
CA THR A 125 -11.66 -4.55 -2.39
C THR A 125 -12.78 -4.06 -3.30
N SER A 126 -13.93 -4.73 -3.26
CA SER A 126 -15.13 -4.34 -4.02
C SER A 126 -15.87 -3.15 -3.41
N ALA A 127 -15.68 -2.90 -2.11
CA ALA A 127 -16.32 -1.82 -1.37
C ALA A 127 -15.45 -0.56 -1.25
N GLY A 128 -14.28 -0.53 -1.90
CA GLY A 128 -13.35 0.61 -1.87
C GLY A 128 -13.93 1.88 -2.47
N LYS A 129 -13.61 3.02 -1.87
CA LYS A 129 -14.08 4.35 -2.30
C LYS A 129 -12.91 5.34 -2.20
N ALA A 130 -12.81 6.23 -3.19
CA ALA A 130 -11.82 7.30 -3.17
C ALA A 130 -11.92 8.10 -1.86
N PRO A 131 -10.79 8.46 -1.21
CA PRO A 131 -10.82 9.22 0.04
C PRO A 131 -11.60 10.54 -0.04
N ALA A 132 -11.54 11.25 -1.18
CA ALA A 132 -12.28 12.49 -1.42
C ALA A 132 -13.81 12.35 -1.37
N ALA A 133 -14.33 11.14 -1.47
CA ALA A 133 -15.76 10.90 -1.49
C ALA A 133 -16.30 10.46 -0.12
N PHE A 134 -15.49 10.45 0.95
CA PHE A 134 -15.97 10.32 2.33
C PHE A 134 -16.33 11.69 2.93
N GLU A 135 -17.43 11.71 3.68
CA GLU A 135 -18.00 12.91 4.32
C GLU A 135 -18.12 12.72 5.83
N GLY A 136 -18.40 13.81 6.56
CA GLY A 136 -18.59 13.80 8.02
C GLY A 136 -17.37 13.24 8.76
N ASP A 137 -17.64 12.43 9.78
CA ASP A 137 -16.60 11.85 10.66
C ASP A 137 -15.64 10.89 9.95
N ARG A 138 -15.97 10.44 8.73
CA ARG A 138 -15.11 9.56 7.93
C ARG A 138 -14.13 10.34 7.06
N ARG A 139 -14.29 11.66 6.92
CA ARG A 139 -13.44 12.50 6.09
C ARG A 139 -12.01 12.51 6.65
N GLN A 140 -11.04 12.30 5.77
CA GLN A 140 -9.62 12.33 6.12
C GLN A 140 -8.97 13.65 5.66
N PRO A 141 -7.79 14.02 6.20
CA PRO A 141 -7.01 15.13 5.69
C PRO A 141 -6.51 14.84 4.27
N LEU A 142 -6.93 15.67 3.30
CA LEU A 142 -6.53 15.56 1.89
C LEU A 142 -5.68 16.73 1.40
N HIS A 143 -5.53 17.76 2.24
CA HIS A 143 -4.72 18.93 1.92
C HIS A 143 -3.38 18.78 2.59
N HIS A 144 -2.32 18.86 1.79
CA HIS A 144 -0.94 18.74 2.23
C HIS A 144 -0.20 20.05 1.99
N ALA A 145 0.69 20.43 2.90
CA ALA A 145 1.55 21.60 2.71
C ALA A 145 2.46 21.45 1.48
N ALA A 146 2.82 20.20 1.15
CA ALA A 146 3.56 19.86 -0.06
C ALA A 146 2.76 20.11 -1.37
N GLY A 147 1.45 20.33 -1.30
CA GLY A 147 0.59 20.62 -2.45
C GLY A 147 0.25 19.40 -3.33
N LEU A 148 0.42 18.19 -2.82
CA LEU A 148 0.10 16.94 -3.55
C LEU A 148 -1.39 16.62 -3.46
N GLY A 149 -2.04 16.37 -4.60
CA GLY A 149 -3.48 16.15 -4.71
C GLY A 149 -3.89 14.70 -4.95
N SER A 150 -3.42 14.09 -6.05
CA SER A 150 -3.82 12.73 -6.48
C SER A 150 -2.64 11.90 -6.96
N ILE A 151 -2.66 10.60 -6.66
CA ILE A 151 -1.72 9.63 -7.25
C ILE A 151 -2.12 9.36 -8.70
N THR A 152 -1.22 9.62 -9.64
CA THR A 152 -1.49 9.53 -11.09
C THR A 152 -0.74 8.40 -11.79
N ALA A 153 0.39 7.97 -11.26
CA ALA A 153 1.09 6.77 -11.72
C ALA A 153 1.91 6.15 -10.59
N LEU A 154 2.22 4.85 -10.75
CA LEU A 154 3.16 4.11 -9.92
C LEU A 154 4.21 3.48 -10.83
N ARG A 155 5.44 3.38 -10.32
CA ARG A 155 6.49 2.51 -10.85
C ARG A 155 7.13 1.73 -9.71
N CYS A 156 7.29 0.42 -9.92
CA CYS A 156 7.93 -0.47 -8.96
C CYS A 156 9.26 -0.96 -9.51
N THR A 157 10.33 -0.75 -8.76
CA THR A 157 11.61 -1.43 -9.01
C THR A 157 11.66 -2.68 -8.15
N LEU A 158 11.97 -3.82 -8.76
CA LEU A 158 12.02 -5.14 -8.11
C LEU A 158 13.38 -5.80 -8.38
N PRO A 159 13.88 -6.68 -7.47
CA PRO A 159 15.17 -7.35 -7.64
C PRO A 159 15.32 -8.13 -8.94
N SER A 160 14.21 -8.63 -9.49
CA SER A 160 14.15 -9.19 -10.83
C SER A 160 12.79 -8.94 -11.45
N VAL A 161 12.77 -8.66 -12.75
CA VAL A 161 11.55 -8.53 -13.56
C VAL A 161 11.44 -9.60 -14.65
N ALA A 162 12.28 -10.64 -14.60
CA ALA A 162 12.36 -11.67 -15.64
C ALA A 162 11.10 -12.54 -15.74
N ALA A 163 10.39 -12.76 -14.63
CA ALA A 163 9.19 -13.58 -14.56
C ALA A 163 8.19 -12.96 -13.58
N LEU A 164 7.44 -11.96 -14.06
CA LEU A 164 6.37 -11.31 -13.30
C LEU A 164 5.11 -12.19 -13.26
N SER A 165 4.37 -12.12 -12.16
CA SER A 165 3.08 -12.80 -11.98
C SER A 165 2.01 -12.27 -12.92
N SER A 166 0.93 -13.04 -13.08
CA SER A 166 -0.23 -12.59 -13.85
C SER A 166 -0.84 -11.30 -13.28
N ALA A 167 -0.83 -11.15 -11.96
CA ALA A 167 -1.29 -9.94 -11.28
C ALA A 167 -0.40 -8.72 -11.56
N ALA A 168 0.92 -8.88 -11.56
CA ALA A 168 1.84 -7.80 -11.93
C ALA A 168 1.63 -7.35 -13.38
N HIS A 169 1.52 -8.28 -14.33
CA HIS A 169 1.23 -7.94 -15.74
C HIS A 169 -0.12 -7.24 -15.91
N ALA A 170 -1.14 -7.69 -15.17
CA ALA A 170 -2.48 -7.14 -15.22
C ALA A 170 -2.64 -5.79 -14.49
N SER A 171 -1.69 -5.42 -13.62
CA SER A 171 -1.75 -4.22 -12.76
C SER A 171 -1.73 -2.89 -13.52
N GLY A 172 -1.13 -2.86 -14.72
CA GLY A 172 -0.86 -1.63 -15.47
C GLY A 172 0.25 -0.75 -14.88
N ILE A 173 1.02 -1.27 -13.93
CA ILE A 173 2.15 -0.57 -13.29
C ILE A 173 3.43 -0.79 -14.11
N ALA A 174 4.27 0.25 -14.20
CA ALA A 174 5.59 0.13 -14.81
C ALA A 174 6.57 -0.56 -13.86
N PHE A 175 7.40 -1.46 -14.39
CA PHE A 175 8.41 -2.17 -13.61
C PHE A 175 9.83 -1.86 -14.08
N ALA A 176 10.78 -1.92 -13.15
CA ALA A 176 12.22 -1.83 -13.40
C ALA A 176 12.97 -2.87 -12.58
N GLU A 177 14.17 -3.23 -13.02
CA GLU A 177 15.05 -4.11 -12.25
C GLU A 177 15.99 -3.31 -11.33
N GLY A 178 16.14 -3.76 -10.09
CA GLY A 178 17.01 -3.15 -9.07
C GLY A 178 16.50 -3.40 -7.64
N PRO A 179 17.11 -2.77 -6.62
CA PRO A 179 16.61 -2.85 -5.25
C PRO A 179 15.15 -2.37 -5.16
N HIS A 180 14.37 -2.97 -4.24
CA HIS A 180 12.97 -2.59 -4.02
C HIS A 180 12.82 -1.08 -3.86
N LEU A 181 12.03 -0.46 -4.75
CA LEU A 181 11.73 0.97 -4.73
C LEU A 181 10.32 1.20 -5.29
N LEU A 182 9.56 2.06 -4.63
CA LEU A 182 8.30 2.56 -5.13
C LEU A 182 8.47 4.02 -5.57
N GLU A 183 8.13 4.32 -6.81
CA GLU A 183 8.01 5.69 -7.30
C GLU A 183 6.51 6.02 -7.42
N ILE A 184 6.09 7.13 -6.82
CA ILE A 184 4.71 7.61 -6.85
C ILE A 184 4.68 8.96 -7.57
N SER A 185 3.97 9.01 -8.68
CA SER A 185 3.76 10.23 -9.45
C SER A 185 2.46 10.89 -9.02
N PHE A 186 2.52 12.15 -8.59
CA PHE A 186 1.36 12.95 -8.22
C PHE A 186 1.04 13.97 -9.29
N ASP A 187 -0.25 14.26 -9.47
CA ASP A 187 -0.75 15.37 -10.28
C ASP A 187 -0.09 15.48 -11.66
N HIS A 188 0.14 14.32 -12.29
CA HIS A 188 0.79 14.16 -13.59
C HIS A 188 2.20 14.77 -13.69
N GLU A 189 2.90 14.87 -12.56
CA GLU A 189 4.24 15.43 -12.44
C GLU A 189 4.34 16.87 -12.99
N THR A 190 3.25 17.64 -12.89
CA THR A 190 3.12 18.96 -13.52
C THR A 190 4.16 19.98 -13.03
N ARG A 191 4.72 19.81 -11.83
CA ARG A 191 5.77 20.70 -11.31
C ARG A 191 7.18 20.23 -11.69
N GLY A 192 7.34 19.00 -12.18
CA GLY A 192 8.63 18.43 -12.59
C GLY A 192 9.64 18.26 -11.44
N LEU A 193 9.15 18.15 -10.20
CA LEU A 193 9.97 17.97 -9.00
C LEU A 193 10.01 16.51 -8.58
N GLN A 194 11.02 16.17 -7.80
CA GLN A 194 11.10 14.88 -7.13
C GLN A 194 11.63 15.00 -5.70
N HIS A 195 11.24 14.07 -4.85
CA HIS A 195 11.78 13.92 -3.51
C HIS A 195 12.08 12.44 -3.23
N ASP A 196 13.31 12.15 -2.81
CA ASP A 196 13.77 10.81 -2.48
C ASP A 196 13.80 10.64 -0.96
N PHE A 197 13.03 9.69 -0.45
CA PHE A 197 12.91 9.44 0.99
C PHE A 197 13.95 8.45 1.51
N ARG A 198 14.85 7.94 0.66
CA ARG A 198 15.88 7.01 1.10
C ARG A 198 16.93 7.70 1.98
N PRO A 199 17.48 7.00 2.98
CA PRO A 199 17.23 5.58 3.30
C PRO A 199 16.00 5.32 4.18
N ALA A 200 15.28 6.35 4.64
CA ALA A 200 14.17 6.18 5.58
C ALA A 200 13.00 5.35 5.00
N LEU A 201 12.65 5.58 3.73
CA LEU A 201 11.69 4.77 3.00
C LEU A 201 12.24 4.42 1.60
N PRO A 202 11.99 3.21 1.08
CA PRO A 202 12.28 2.87 -0.32
C PRO A 202 11.25 3.52 -1.26
N LEU A 203 11.20 4.85 -1.25
CA LEU A 203 10.14 5.65 -1.84
C LEU A 203 10.69 6.91 -2.50
N ILE A 204 10.20 7.22 -3.70
CA ILE A 204 10.41 8.50 -4.38
C ILE A 204 9.05 9.09 -4.76
N PHE A 205 8.85 10.37 -4.50
CA PHE A 205 7.74 11.13 -5.06
C PHE A 205 8.19 11.91 -6.29
N LYS A 206 7.33 11.97 -7.30
CA LYS A 206 7.43 12.86 -8.46
C LYS A 206 6.16 13.68 -8.56
N TYR A 207 6.25 14.99 -8.76
CA TYR A 207 5.09 15.89 -8.67
C TYR A 207 5.33 17.23 -9.35
#